data_AF-A0AAV2C140-F1
#
_entry.id   AF-A0AAV2C140-F1
#
_cell.length_a   1.000
_cell.length_b   1.000
_cell.length_c   1.000
_cell.angle_alpha   90.00
_cell.angle_beta   90.00
_cell.angle_gamma   90.00
#
_symmetry.space_group_name_H-M   'P 1'
#
loop_
_entity.id
_entity.type
_entity.pdbx_description
1 polymer ?
#
loop_
_entity_poly.entity_id
_entity_poly.type
_entity_poly.pdbx_seq_one_letter_code
_entity_poly.pdbx_strand_id
1 'polypeptide(L)'
;MPTPCCVPNCRSNYKNTPRISVFKFPTEEDIKRKWTSAIRRKDFVPTKYSRVCIKHFTANDIVNSVTIYNQETGDMVEAPLERK
;
A
#
# COMPACT_ATOMS: atom_id res chain seq x y z
N MET A 1 5.95 17.27 -3.60
CA MET A 1 6.02 17.14 -2.12
C MET A 1 5.65 15.72 -1.72
N PRO A 2 6.30 15.11 -0.71
CA PRO A 2 5.92 13.79 -0.23
C PRO A 2 4.49 13.82 0.30
N THR A 3 3.69 12.81 -0.07
CA THR A 3 2.28 12.76 0.34
C THR A 3 2.20 12.24 1.77
N PRO A 4 1.62 13.01 2.72
CA PRO A 4 1.53 12.59 4.12
C PRO A 4 0.59 11.40 4.28
N CYS A 5 0.85 10.59 5.30
CA CYS A 5 -0.02 9.47 5.65
C CYS A 5 -1.37 9.99 6.21
N CYS A 6 -2.48 9.38 5.80
CA CYS A 6 -3.82 9.75 6.26
C CYS A 6 -4.27 9.06 7.56
N VAL A 7 -3.48 8.10 8.07
CA VAL A 7 -3.79 7.39 9.33
C VAL A 7 -3.68 8.36 10.51
N PRO A 8 -4.69 8.43 11.41
CA PRO A 8 -4.64 9.27 12.60
C PRO A 8 -3.35 9.11 13.39
N ASN A 9 -2.79 10.22 13.86
CA ASN A 9 -1.53 10.29 14.63
C ASN A 9 -0.26 9.82 13.89
N CYS A 10 -0.34 9.43 12.62
CA CYS A 10 0.84 9.11 11.83
C CYS A 10 1.45 10.38 11.22
N ARG A 11 2.69 10.70 11.59
CA ARG A 11 3.44 11.86 11.05
C ARG A 11 4.36 11.52 9.87
N SER A 12 4.20 10.35 9.26
CA SER A 12 5.03 9.93 8.12
C SER A 12 4.84 10.85 6.92
N ASN A 13 5.93 11.23 6.25
CA ASN A 13 5.95 12.14 5.09
C ASN A 13 5.45 13.58 5.36
N TYR A 14 5.39 14.00 6.62
CA TYR A 14 5.20 15.42 6.99
C TYR A 14 6.51 16.22 6.81
N LYS A 15 6.42 17.55 6.93
CA LYS A 15 7.60 18.44 6.88
C LYS A 15 8.65 17.99 7.90
N ASN A 16 9.92 17.97 7.48
CA ASN A 16 11.08 17.55 8.28
C ASN A 16 11.05 16.08 8.76
N THR A 17 10.30 15.20 8.08
CA THR A 17 10.32 13.76 8.38
C THR A 17 11.01 12.97 7.27
N PRO A 18 11.63 11.81 7.59
CA PRO A 18 12.19 10.93 6.59
C PRO A 18 11.13 10.52 5.55
N ARG A 19 11.55 10.44 4.28
CA ARG A 19 10.67 9.92 3.23
C ARG A 19 10.46 8.43 3.42
N ILE A 20 9.21 8.01 3.32
CA ILE A 20 8.81 6.61 3.40
C ILE A 20 7.83 6.26 2.28
N SER A 21 7.86 5.00 1.85
CA SER A 21 6.91 4.45 0.90
C SER A 21 5.48 4.59 1.40
N VAL A 22 4.61 5.04 0.50
CA VAL A 22 3.19 5.20 0.74
C VAL A 22 2.41 4.54 -0.38
N PHE A 23 1.29 3.92 -0.02
CA PHE A 23 0.42 3.21 -0.94
C PHE A 23 -0.83 4.03 -1.22
N LYS A 24 -1.30 3.95 -2.47
CA LYS A 24 -2.61 4.48 -2.86
C LYS A 24 -3.68 3.54 -2.31
N PHE A 25 -4.88 4.08 -2.07
CA PHE A 25 -6.03 3.20 -1.86
C PHE A 25 -6.26 2.36 -3.13
N PRO A 26 -6.58 1.08 -2.97
CA PRO A 26 -6.86 0.19 -4.10
C PRO A 26 -8.12 0.65 -4.85
N THR A 27 -8.24 0.23 -6.11
CA THR A 27 -9.46 0.41 -6.91
C THR A 27 -10.59 -0.46 -6.36
N GLU A 28 -10.25 -1.70 -6.03
CA GLU A 28 -11.15 -2.73 -5.50
C GLU A 28 -11.88 -2.27 -4.23
N GLU A 29 -13.21 -2.24 -4.30
CA GLU A 29 -14.04 -1.68 -3.23
C GLU A 29 -13.94 -2.46 -1.92
N ASP A 30 -13.83 -3.79 -1.99
CA ASP A 30 -13.70 -4.64 -0.80
C ASP A 30 -12.42 -4.32 -0.01
N ILE A 31 -11.29 -4.22 -0.70
CA ILE A 31 -10.00 -3.92 -0.07
C ILE A 31 -9.99 -2.46 0.40
N LYS A 32 -10.54 -1.54 -0.39
CA LYS A 32 -10.71 -0.14 -0.01
C LYS A 32 -11.53 0.00 1.28
N ARG A 33 -12.64 -0.73 1.40
CA ARG A 33 -13.49 -0.77 2.60
C ARG A 33 -12.75 -1.36 3.80
N LYS A 34 -11.96 -2.43 3.61
CA LYS A 34 -11.10 -2.99 4.67
C LYS A 34 -10.12 -1.95 5.21
N TRP A 35 -9.45 -1.20 4.32
CA TRP A 35 -8.54 -0.13 4.71
C TRP A 35 -9.25 1.00 5.44
N THR A 36 -10.35 1.51 4.90
CA THR A 36 -11.15 2.58 5.53
C THR A 36 -11.63 2.18 6.93
N SER A 37 -12.06 0.92 7.09
CA SER A 37 -12.48 0.37 8.39
C SER A 37 -11.32 0.26 9.37
N ALA A 38 -10.13 -0.15 8.92
CA ALA A 38 -8.94 -0.26 9.75
C ALA A 38 -8.41 1.09 10.26
N ILE A 39 -8.62 2.18 9.50
CA ILE A 39 -8.21 3.54 9.89
C ILE A 39 -9.05 4.09 11.04
N ARG A 40 -10.26 3.55 11.27
CA ARG A 40 -11.16 3.88 12.40
C ARG A 40 -11.40 5.40 12.58
N ARG A 41 -11.51 6.12 11.46
CA ARG A 41 -11.80 7.56 11.46
C ARG A 41 -13.26 7.77 11.06
N LYS A 42 -14.03 8.44 11.92
CA LYS A 42 -15.44 8.76 11.67
C LYS A 42 -15.58 9.57 10.38
N ASP A 43 -16.55 9.19 9.55
CA ASP A 43 -16.89 9.85 8.28
C ASP A 43 -15.70 10.03 7.31
N PHE A 44 -14.70 9.15 7.39
CA PHE A 44 -13.54 9.21 6.52
C PHE A 44 -13.82 8.61 5.15
N VAL A 45 -13.75 9.46 4.12
CA VAL A 45 -13.84 9.05 2.72
C VAL A 45 -12.46 9.21 2.07
N PRO A 46 -11.78 8.12 1.67
CA PRO A 46 -10.50 8.22 0.99
C PRO A 46 -10.66 8.88 -0.39
N THR A 47 -9.77 9.82 -0.70
CA THR A 47 -9.71 10.52 -1.99
C THR A 47 -8.57 9.95 -2.84
N LYS A 48 -8.46 10.40 -4.11
CA LYS A 48 -7.32 10.06 -4.99
C LYS A 48 -5.95 10.45 -4.41
N TYR A 49 -5.89 11.35 -3.42
CA TYR A 49 -4.67 11.78 -2.75
C TYR A 49 -4.47 11.14 -1.39
N SER A 50 -5.45 10.38 -0.87
CA SER A 50 -5.29 9.65 0.40
C SER A 50 -4.26 8.55 0.25
N ARG A 51 -3.32 8.48 1.20
CA ARG A 51 -2.21 7.53 1.21
C ARG A 51 -1.97 6.93 2.59
N VAL A 52 -1.58 5.67 2.62
CA VAL A 52 -1.19 4.96 3.86
C VAL A 52 0.28 4.59 3.76
N CYS A 53 1.09 4.89 4.78
CA CYS A 53 2.52 4.55 4.74
C CYS A 53 2.76 3.07 5.07
N ILE A 54 3.92 2.56 4.64
CA ILE A 54 4.31 1.16 4.81
C ILE A 54 4.29 0.66 6.27
N LYS A 55 4.40 1.55 7.25
CA LYS A 55 4.34 1.21 8.69
C LYS A 55 2.99 0.59 9.13
N HIS A 56 1.94 0.74 8.33
CA HIS A 56 0.61 0.23 8.63
C HIS A 56 0.29 -1.08 7.89
N PHE A 57 1.28 -1.67 7.23
CA PHE A 57 1.17 -2.94 6.54
C PHE A 57 2.14 -3.94 7.14
N THR A 58 1.71 -5.19 7.25
CA THR A 58 2.61 -6.31 7.53
C THR A 58 3.29 -6.75 6.24
N ALA A 59 4.35 -7.56 6.36
CA ALA A 59 5.00 -8.13 5.17
C ALA A 59 4.03 -8.94 4.30
N ASN A 60 3.04 -9.60 4.91
CA ASN A 60 2.03 -10.39 4.22
C ASN A 60 0.99 -9.53 3.47
N ASP A 61 0.84 -8.26 3.85
CA ASP A 61 -0.06 -7.34 3.15
C ASP A 61 0.57 -6.73 1.89
N ILE A 62 1.88 -6.92 1.69
CA ILE A 62 2.65 -6.29 0.62
C ILE A 62 3.11 -7.37 -0.36
N VAL A 63 2.51 -7.35 -1.54
CA VAL A 63 2.95 -8.20 -2.66
C VAL A 63 4.24 -7.60 -3.24
N ASN A 64 5.36 -8.31 -3.09
CA ASN A 64 6.67 -7.91 -3.62
C ASN A 64 7.17 -8.83 -4.74
N SER A 65 6.48 -9.92 -5.03
CA SER A 65 6.81 -10.88 -6.09
C SER A 65 5.56 -11.36 -6.81
N VAL A 66 5.75 -11.81 -8.06
CA VAL A 66 4.75 -12.54 -8.84
C VAL A 66 5.28 -13.92 -9.15
N THR A 67 4.40 -14.91 -9.07
CA THR A 67 4.66 -16.26 -9.59
C THR A 67 4.30 -16.29 -11.07
N ILE A 68 5.30 -16.48 -11.91
CA ILE A 68 5.16 -16.58 -13.36
C ILE A 68 5.33 -18.05 -13.74
N TYR A 69 4.42 -18.58 -14.53
CA TYR A 69 4.56 -19.92 -15.10
C TYR A 69 5.50 -19.87 -16.32
N ASN A 70 6.58 -20.66 -16.28
CA ASN A 70 7.47 -20.84 -17.41
C ASN A 70 6.97 -22.02 -18.27
N GLN A 71 6.52 -21.72 -19.48
CA GLN A 71 6.00 -22.73 -20.41
C GLN A 71 7.08 -23.66 -20.97
N GLU A 72 8.34 -23.24 -21.00
CA GLU A 72 9.45 -24.02 -21.55
C GLU A 72 9.97 -25.06 -20.57
N THR A 73 10.06 -24.70 -19.28
CA THR A 73 10.56 -25.61 -18.25
C THR A 73 9.44 -26.29 -17.45
N GLY A 74 8.21 -25.80 -17.55
CA GLY A 74 7.07 -26.29 -16.76
C GLY A 74 7.06 -25.82 -15.31
N ASP A 75 7.97 -24.92 -14.92
CA ASP A 75 8.15 -24.49 -13.54
C ASP A 75 7.41 -23.18 -13.21
N MET A 76 7.12 -22.98 -11.93
CA MET A 76 6.69 -21.69 -11.39
C MET A 76 7.91 -20.91 -10.91
N VAL A 77 8.16 -19.74 -11.49
CA VAL A 77 9.27 -18.86 -11.14
C VAL A 77 8.75 -17.67 -10.34
N GLU A 78 9.34 -17.41 -9.17
CA GLU A 78 9.07 -16.17 -8.42
C GLU A 78 9.95 -15.04 -8.97
N ALA A 79 9.33 -14.01 -9.54
CA ALA A 79 10.00 -12.80 -10.00
C ALA A 79 9.65 -11.60 -9.10
N PRO A 80 10.61 -10.77 -8.68
CA PRO A 80 10.32 -9.53 -7.95
C PRO A 80 9.43 -8.61 -8.78
N LEU A 81 8.43 -8.00 -8.15
CA LEU A 81 7.65 -6.93 -8.77
C LEU A 81 8.48 -5.65 -8.82
N GLU A 82 8.93 -5.28 -10.02
CA GLU A 82 9.62 -4.01 -10.21
C GLU A 82 8.67 -2.84 -9.89
N ARG A 83 9.08 -2.00 -8.95
CA ARG A 83 8.37 -0.76 -8.61
C ARG A 83 8.77 0.30 -9.64
N LYS A 84 7.88 0.61 -10.59
CA LYS A 84 8.01 1.74 -11.54
C LYS A 84 8.04 3.09 -10.84
#